data_AF-A0A2V5R4R9-F1
#
_entry.id   AF-A0A2V5R4R9-F1
#
_cell.length_a   1.000
_cell.length_b   1.000
_cell.length_c   1.000
_cell.angle_alpha   90.00
_cell.angle_beta   90.00
_cell.angle_gamma   90.00
#
_symmetry.space_group_name_H-M   'P 1'
#
loop_
_entity.id
_entity.type
_entity.pdbx_description
1 polymer ?
#
loop_
_entity_poly.entity_id
_entity_poly.type
_entity_poly.pdbx_seq_one_letter_code
_entity_poly.pdbx_strand_id
1 'polypeptide(L)'
;MGVVPKLHNTSAGIEIYQLPSTENKETFEKTEGPYRPGVTKKYSNKRSGKKVAKFKVDTMAESGLACFYMSRLLGHLVEVPPATYRTMDIQEFEKVGDQARTTGHPSCTEAWATLRSRVKSGSPKLVLPGGQLVFGSLAENPRGENSSPEDYWTVGAIRGHSFYRVLSSRSAVADILNLNDVKCLQDLALAQDMTRGVILDSIFRQVDRLGNISIAQLQRYVTSEGKVKWDDKVSDKDKAEAVSPLLPLKRIMYKDNDDGMNWGMNSISVTPILNETHHIDQTIYNRLQWLAGLMQDSEPGSDAKIRDYFMNVVHTSSDNYDKLKASLLKQAESLKSRVDSKDILLDLDFEGTMKKLYAKEVEAAQAAKNAAKTSATPVEETPTPAP
;
A
#
# COMPACT_ATOMS: atom_id res chain seq x y z
N MET A 1 23.02 -2.03 10.69
CA MET A 1 21.89 -2.84 10.16
C MET A 1 22.32 -4.29 10.12
N GLY A 2 21.39 -5.22 10.37
CA GLY A 2 21.59 -6.66 10.16
C GLY A 2 20.77 -7.16 8.96
N VAL A 3 21.31 -8.13 8.25
CA VAL A 3 20.77 -8.69 7.00
C VAL A 3 20.71 -10.20 7.13
N VAL A 4 19.50 -10.77 7.10
CA VAL A 4 19.29 -12.20 7.32
C VAL A 4 18.25 -12.75 6.35
N PRO A 5 18.28 -14.04 6.00
CA PRO A 5 17.28 -14.61 5.12
C PRO A 5 15.92 -14.75 5.83
N LYS A 6 14.84 -14.72 5.02
CA LYS A 6 13.52 -15.22 5.38
C LYS A 6 13.57 -16.76 5.33
N LEU A 7 13.24 -17.41 6.46
CA LEU A 7 13.47 -18.84 6.66
C LEU A 7 12.22 -19.70 6.94
N HIS A 8 11.06 -19.08 7.16
CA HIS A 8 9.89 -19.79 7.72
C HIS A 8 8.60 -19.66 6.90
N ASN A 9 8.69 -19.26 5.63
CA ASN A 9 7.53 -19.13 4.73
C ASN A 9 7.85 -19.78 3.39
N THR A 10 6.93 -19.79 2.44
CA THR A 10 7.08 -20.40 1.11
C THR A 10 8.05 -19.65 0.19
N SER A 11 8.14 -18.32 0.28
CA SER A 11 8.98 -17.49 -0.61
C SER A 11 10.35 -17.13 -0.01
N ALA A 12 11.37 -17.07 -0.87
CA ALA A 12 12.69 -16.55 -0.53
C ALA A 12 12.68 -15.01 -0.44
N GLY A 13 13.57 -14.44 0.36
CA GLY A 13 13.69 -13.00 0.51
C GLY A 13 14.58 -12.60 1.67
N ILE A 14 15.10 -11.39 1.63
CA ILE A 14 16.06 -10.90 2.62
C ILE A 14 15.36 -9.95 3.58
N GLU A 15 15.62 -10.10 4.86
CA GLU A 15 15.03 -9.28 5.92
C GLU A 15 16.08 -8.34 6.48
N ILE A 16 15.74 -7.04 6.53
CA ILE A 16 16.64 -5.99 6.98
C ILE A 16 16.22 -5.51 8.36
N TYR A 17 17.18 -5.47 9.27
CA TYR A 17 16.99 -5.14 10.67
C TYR A 17 17.79 -3.90 11.09
N GLN A 18 17.13 -2.97 11.76
CA GLN A 18 17.78 -1.95 12.57
C GLN A 18 18.18 -2.59 13.90
N LEU A 19 19.48 -2.61 14.20
CA LEU A 19 20.03 -3.24 15.39
C LEU A 19 20.08 -2.25 16.57
N PRO A 20 19.91 -2.73 17.82
CA PRO A 20 20.21 -1.91 18.98
C PRO A 20 21.71 -1.55 19.01
N SER A 21 22.06 -0.47 19.70
CA SER A 21 23.46 -0.01 19.80
C SER A 21 24.40 -1.03 20.45
N THR A 22 23.84 -1.97 21.22
CA THR A 22 24.58 -3.01 21.95
C THR A 22 24.90 -4.24 21.11
N GLU A 23 24.39 -4.34 19.88
CA GLU A 23 24.58 -5.51 19.03
C GLU A 23 25.19 -5.12 17.68
N ASN A 24 26.26 -5.81 17.28
CA ASN A 24 26.90 -5.58 15.99
C ASN A 24 26.32 -6.49 14.90
N LYS A 25 26.55 -6.10 13.63
CA LYS A 25 26.04 -6.79 12.44
C LYS A 25 26.45 -8.26 12.39
N GLU A 26 27.74 -8.55 12.59
CA GLU A 26 28.29 -9.89 12.43
C GLU A 26 27.71 -10.88 13.45
N THR A 27 27.65 -10.49 14.72
CA THR A 27 27.05 -11.29 15.79
C THR A 27 25.58 -11.57 15.51
N PHE A 28 24.82 -10.54 15.10
CA PHE A 28 23.41 -10.69 14.78
C PHE A 28 23.22 -11.68 13.63
N GLU A 29 23.92 -11.50 12.51
CA GLU A 29 23.74 -12.33 11.31
C GLU A 29 24.22 -13.77 11.52
N LYS A 30 25.27 -13.98 12.31
CA LYS A 30 25.73 -15.33 12.70
C LYS A 30 24.69 -16.04 13.55
N THR A 31 24.03 -15.32 14.45
CA THR A 31 23.05 -15.87 15.40
C THR A 31 21.69 -16.10 14.75
N GLU A 32 21.21 -15.12 13.97
CA GLU A 32 19.84 -15.03 13.47
C GLU A 32 19.69 -15.40 12.00
N GLY A 33 20.80 -15.50 11.27
CA GLY A 33 20.84 -15.81 9.84
C GLY A 33 20.55 -17.28 9.52
N PRO A 34 21.20 -18.26 10.17
CA PRO A 34 20.95 -19.67 9.92
C PRO A 34 19.59 -20.16 10.44
N TYR A 35 19.00 -21.14 9.77
CA TYR A 35 17.84 -21.85 10.30
C TYR A 35 18.19 -22.68 11.54
N ARG A 36 17.34 -22.57 12.57
CA ARG A 36 17.47 -23.31 13.83
C ARG A 36 16.23 -24.21 14.02
N PRO A 37 16.38 -25.55 14.05
CA PRO A 37 15.27 -26.45 14.33
C PRO A 37 14.55 -26.08 15.64
N GLY A 38 13.22 -26.17 15.65
CA GLY A 38 12.39 -25.78 16.80
C GLY A 38 12.08 -24.28 16.92
N VAL A 39 12.75 -23.41 16.16
CA VAL A 39 12.39 -21.98 16.06
C VAL A 39 11.27 -21.83 15.02
N THR A 40 10.09 -21.37 15.46
CA THR A 40 8.94 -21.16 14.58
C THR A 40 8.91 -19.74 14.00
N LYS A 41 8.07 -19.49 12.99
CA LYS A 41 7.77 -18.15 12.44
C LYS A 41 7.42 -17.12 13.52
N LYS A 42 6.76 -17.56 14.61
CA LYS A 42 6.40 -16.70 15.75
C LYS A 42 7.64 -16.25 16.54
N TYR A 43 8.65 -17.12 16.66
CA TYR A 43 9.92 -16.80 17.33
C TYR A 43 10.87 -16.01 16.42
N SER A 44 10.93 -16.30 15.12
CA SER A 44 11.75 -15.55 14.16
C SER A 44 11.31 -14.09 13.98
N ASN A 45 10.10 -13.75 14.43
CA ASN A 45 9.62 -12.36 14.47
C ASN A 45 10.04 -11.61 15.74
N LYS A 46 10.64 -12.27 16.73
CA LYS A 46 11.07 -11.71 18.01
C LYS A 46 12.60 -11.57 18.13
N ARG A 47 13.27 -11.23 17.02
CA ARG A 47 14.72 -10.95 17.03
C ARG A 47 15.02 -9.67 17.82
N SER A 48 16.24 -9.54 18.32
CA SER A 48 16.75 -8.37 19.05
C SER A 48 16.68 -7.07 18.23
N GLY A 49 16.84 -7.17 16.90
CA GLY A 49 16.67 -6.04 15.98
C GLY A 49 15.22 -5.74 15.61
N LYS A 50 14.93 -4.49 15.26
CA LYS A 50 13.67 -4.08 14.63
C LYS A 50 13.73 -4.34 13.13
N LYS A 51 12.88 -5.24 12.60
CA LYS A 51 12.73 -5.43 11.15
C LYS A 51 12.17 -4.15 10.53
N VAL A 52 12.92 -3.54 9.61
CA VAL A 52 12.54 -2.28 8.94
C VAL A 52 12.19 -2.46 7.47
N ALA A 53 12.71 -3.49 6.81
CA ALA A 53 12.45 -3.70 5.40
C ALA A 53 12.60 -5.17 4.98
N LYS A 54 12.11 -5.48 3.78
CA LYS A 54 12.33 -6.74 3.07
C LYS A 54 12.91 -6.42 1.70
N PHE A 55 14.00 -7.10 1.33
CA PHE A 55 14.56 -7.04 -0.01
C PHE A 55 14.18 -8.31 -0.79
N LYS A 56 13.54 -8.11 -1.93
CA LYS A 56 13.03 -9.15 -2.82
C LYS A 56 13.62 -8.95 -4.21
N VAL A 57 13.82 -10.04 -4.94
CA VAL A 57 14.50 -10.04 -6.25
C VAL A 57 13.66 -10.78 -7.28
N ASP A 58 14.03 -10.73 -8.56
CA ASP A 58 13.31 -11.37 -9.67
C ASP A 58 11.87 -10.84 -9.81
N THR A 59 10.95 -11.66 -10.32
CA THR A 59 9.52 -11.34 -10.45
C THR A 59 8.86 -10.81 -9.16
N MET A 60 9.34 -11.22 -7.97
CA MET A 60 8.87 -10.69 -6.69
C MET A 60 9.19 -9.20 -6.52
N ALA A 61 10.34 -8.76 -7.04
CA ALA A 61 10.73 -7.35 -7.03
C ALA A 61 9.81 -6.51 -7.91
N GLU A 62 9.56 -6.98 -9.14
CA GLU A 62 8.69 -6.30 -10.10
C GLU A 62 7.29 -6.09 -9.51
N SER A 63 6.67 -7.13 -8.95
CA SER A 63 5.35 -7.04 -8.30
C SER A 63 5.35 -6.04 -7.14
N GLY A 64 6.32 -6.13 -6.23
CA GLY A 64 6.38 -5.25 -5.07
C GLY A 64 6.53 -3.77 -5.44
N LEU A 65 7.39 -3.46 -6.42
CA LEU A 65 7.58 -2.09 -6.91
C LEU A 65 6.35 -1.60 -7.67
N ALA A 66 5.87 -2.36 -8.65
CA ALA A 66 4.76 -1.95 -9.49
C ALA A 66 3.48 -1.76 -8.67
N CYS A 67 3.21 -2.61 -7.67
CA CYS A 67 2.06 -2.45 -6.78
C CYS A 67 2.10 -1.12 -6.02
N PHE A 68 3.28 -0.77 -5.47
CA PHE A 68 3.49 0.50 -4.76
C PHE A 68 3.27 1.73 -5.65
N TYR A 69 3.88 1.75 -6.85
CA TYR A 69 3.77 2.88 -7.77
C TYR A 69 2.37 2.97 -8.41
N MET A 70 1.74 1.83 -8.73
CA MET A 70 0.37 1.81 -9.25
C MET A 70 -0.63 2.34 -8.23
N SER A 71 -0.50 1.95 -6.95
CA SER A 71 -1.33 2.50 -5.88
C SER A 71 -1.25 4.03 -5.84
N ARG A 72 -0.06 4.62 -6.10
CA ARG A 72 0.15 6.08 -6.14
C ARG A 72 -0.38 6.75 -7.40
N LEU A 73 -0.23 6.13 -8.57
CA LEU A 73 -0.80 6.65 -9.82
C LEU A 73 -2.33 6.71 -9.76
N LEU A 74 -2.94 5.72 -9.11
CA LEU A 74 -4.38 5.70 -8.83
C LEU A 74 -4.74 6.52 -7.56
N GLY A 75 -3.77 7.30 -7.08
CA GLY A 75 -3.80 8.29 -6.01
C GLY A 75 -4.13 7.73 -4.63
N HIS A 76 -3.24 6.83 -4.21
CA HIS A 76 -3.17 6.19 -2.90
C HIS A 76 -4.43 5.36 -2.64
N LEU A 77 -4.67 4.38 -3.53
CA LEU A 77 -5.81 3.47 -3.45
C LEU A 77 -5.97 2.92 -2.03
N VAL A 78 -4.93 2.25 -1.55
CA VAL A 78 -4.85 1.63 -0.24
C VAL A 78 -3.48 1.90 0.34
N GLU A 79 -3.34 1.79 1.66
CA GLU A 79 -2.06 1.95 2.32
C GLU A 79 -1.12 0.80 1.89
N VAL A 80 -0.19 1.12 0.98
CA VAL A 80 0.87 0.23 0.50
C VAL A 80 2.19 0.81 1.00
N PRO A 81 2.94 0.09 1.84
CA PRO A 81 4.21 0.56 2.36
C PRO A 81 5.18 0.95 1.23
N PRO A 82 6.01 2.00 1.45
CA PRO A 82 7.15 2.36 0.61
C PRO A 82 7.91 1.18 0.01
N ALA A 83 8.01 1.12 -1.31
CA ALA A 83 8.88 0.20 -2.02
C ALA A 83 9.76 0.96 -3.02
N THR A 84 11.03 0.59 -3.11
CA THR A 84 11.99 1.27 -3.96
C THR A 84 13.03 0.31 -4.52
N TYR A 85 13.50 0.59 -5.73
CA TYR A 85 14.57 -0.19 -6.35
C TYR A 85 15.88 -0.02 -5.58
N ARG A 86 16.56 -1.12 -5.27
CA ARG A 86 17.86 -1.14 -4.61
C ARG A 86 18.74 -2.26 -5.16
N THR A 87 20.03 -2.14 -4.88
CA THR A 87 21.04 -3.15 -5.20
C THR A 87 21.66 -3.69 -3.91
N MET A 88 22.20 -4.90 -4.01
CA MET A 88 22.96 -5.59 -2.99
C MET A 88 24.23 -6.18 -3.61
N ASP A 89 25.34 -6.13 -2.89
CA ASP A 89 26.57 -6.79 -3.31
C ASP A 89 26.37 -8.31 -3.43
N ILE A 90 26.89 -8.92 -4.49
CA ILE A 90 26.72 -10.34 -4.75
C ILE A 90 27.29 -11.22 -3.62
N GLN A 91 28.40 -10.81 -2.98
CA GLN A 91 29.00 -11.55 -1.88
C GLN A 91 28.09 -11.53 -0.66
N GLU A 92 27.44 -10.40 -0.37
CA GLU A 92 26.45 -10.31 0.70
C GLU A 92 25.21 -11.15 0.38
N PHE A 93 24.74 -11.13 -0.87
CA PHE A 93 23.62 -11.97 -1.31
C PHE A 93 23.94 -13.46 -1.16
N GLU A 94 25.13 -13.90 -1.59
CA GLU A 94 25.59 -15.28 -1.48
C GLU A 94 25.72 -15.72 -0.03
N LYS A 95 26.32 -14.88 0.84
CA LYS A 95 26.40 -15.12 2.27
C LYS A 95 25.02 -15.34 2.89
N VAL A 96 24.06 -14.47 2.60
CA VAL A 96 22.68 -14.60 3.11
C VAL A 96 21.98 -15.84 2.54
N GLY A 97 22.18 -16.12 1.25
CA GLY A 97 21.64 -17.31 0.60
C GLY A 97 22.22 -18.61 1.18
N ASP A 98 23.49 -18.63 1.56
CA ASP A 98 24.13 -19.79 2.17
C ASP A 98 23.60 -20.09 3.58
N GLN A 99 23.23 -19.06 4.34
CA GLN A 99 22.51 -19.22 5.60
C GLN A 99 21.12 -19.86 5.40
N ALA A 100 20.54 -19.74 4.20
CA ALA A 100 19.22 -20.28 3.83
C ALA A 100 19.26 -21.64 3.11
N ARG A 101 20.39 -22.37 3.16
CA ARG A 101 20.49 -23.74 2.61
C ARG A 101 19.50 -24.71 3.22
N THR A 102 19.15 -24.48 4.47
CA THR A 102 18.08 -25.19 5.18
C THR A 102 17.11 -24.14 5.68
N THR A 103 15.81 -24.42 5.58
CA THR A 103 14.75 -23.53 6.04
C THR A 103 13.67 -24.36 6.73
N GLY A 104 12.69 -23.67 7.33
CA GLY A 104 11.53 -24.31 7.95
C GLY A 104 10.46 -24.77 6.96
N HIS A 105 10.63 -24.56 5.65
CA HIS A 105 9.64 -24.95 4.64
C HIS A 105 10.31 -25.40 3.33
N PRO A 106 10.00 -26.59 2.77
CA PRO A 106 10.67 -27.12 1.57
C PRO A 106 10.67 -26.15 0.38
N SER A 107 9.52 -25.51 0.09
CA SER A 107 9.43 -24.51 -0.99
C SER A 107 10.33 -23.29 -0.78
N CYS A 108 10.61 -22.89 0.47
CA CYS A 108 11.55 -21.81 0.74
C CYS A 108 12.97 -22.23 0.42
N THR A 109 13.35 -23.45 0.84
CA THR A 109 14.66 -24.03 0.55
C THR A 109 14.89 -24.09 -0.96
N GLU A 110 13.88 -24.54 -1.73
CA GLU A 110 13.93 -24.60 -3.18
C GLU A 110 13.99 -23.21 -3.84
N ALA A 111 13.19 -22.26 -3.35
CA ALA A 111 13.23 -20.87 -3.82
C ALA A 111 14.63 -20.25 -3.61
N TRP A 112 15.24 -20.44 -2.45
CA TRP A 112 16.61 -19.99 -2.16
C TRP A 112 17.66 -20.69 -3.02
N ALA A 113 17.53 -22.01 -3.24
CA ALA A 113 18.42 -22.74 -4.14
C ALA A 113 18.35 -22.21 -5.57
N THR A 114 17.14 -21.93 -6.07
CA THR A 114 16.90 -21.34 -7.39
C THR A 114 17.54 -19.97 -7.52
N LEU A 115 17.32 -19.07 -6.55
CA LEU A 115 17.89 -17.72 -6.59
C LEU A 115 19.41 -17.75 -6.56
N ARG A 116 20.03 -18.56 -5.69
CA ARG A 116 21.49 -18.71 -5.65
C ARG A 116 22.06 -19.23 -6.97
N SER A 117 21.41 -20.23 -7.57
CA SER A 117 21.83 -20.77 -8.87
C SER A 117 21.80 -19.70 -9.97
N ARG A 118 20.74 -18.88 -10.02
CA ARG A 118 20.60 -17.80 -11.00
C ARG A 118 21.57 -16.64 -10.78
N VAL A 119 21.87 -16.31 -9.53
CA VAL A 119 22.89 -15.29 -9.21
C VAL A 119 24.28 -15.80 -9.62
N LYS A 120 24.61 -17.04 -9.29
CA LYS A 120 25.88 -17.68 -9.68
C LYS A 120 26.05 -17.76 -11.21
N SER A 121 24.96 -17.96 -11.96
CA SER A 121 25.01 -17.97 -13.42
C SER A 121 25.02 -16.57 -14.06
N GLY A 122 25.01 -15.50 -13.26
CA GLY A 122 25.00 -14.12 -13.74
C GLY A 122 23.71 -13.75 -14.47
N SER A 123 22.56 -14.31 -14.04
CA SER A 123 21.29 -14.07 -14.73
C SER A 123 20.98 -12.57 -14.82
N PRO A 124 20.72 -12.02 -16.02
CA PRO A 124 20.43 -10.59 -16.19
C PRO A 124 19.08 -10.17 -15.57
N LYS A 125 18.26 -11.13 -15.13
CA LYS A 125 17.03 -10.87 -14.35
C LYS A 125 17.28 -10.55 -12.88
N LEU A 126 18.50 -10.80 -12.41
CA LEU A 126 18.89 -10.67 -11.01
C LEU A 126 20.16 -9.85 -10.82
N VAL A 127 21.11 -9.99 -11.74
CA VAL A 127 22.46 -9.43 -11.64
C VAL A 127 22.62 -8.33 -12.68
N LEU A 128 23.09 -7.16 -12.24
CA LEU A 128 23.36 -6.02 -13.10
C LEU A 128 24.57 -6.28 -14.03
N PRO A 129 24.66 -5.55 -15.15
CA PRO A 129 25.88 -5.52 -15.96
C PRO A 129 27.12 -5.25 -15.08
N GLY A 130 28.17 -6.04 -15.26
CA GLY A 130 29.37 -6.02 -14.42
C GLY A 130 29.41 -7.11 -13.35
N GLY A 131 28.31 -7.82 -13.09
CA GLY A 131 28.32 -9.07 -12.32
C GLY A 131 28.51 -8.93 -10.81
N GLN A 132 28.55 -7.71 -10.27
CA GLN A 132 28.87 -7.44 -8.86
C GLN A 132 27.63 -7.17 -7.99
N LEU A 133 26.50 -6.81 -8.60
CA LEU A 133 25.33 -6.32 -7.90
C LEU A 133 24.10 -7.13 -8.27
N VAL A 134 23.39 -7.62 -7.25
CA VAL A 134 22.02 -8.13 -7.36
C VAL A 134 21.05 -6.98 -7.20
N PHE A 135 20.02 -6.90 -8.03
CA PHE A 135 19.00 -5.85 -7.94
C PHE A 135 17.64 -6.38 -7.51
N GLY A 136 16.81 -5.51 -6.94
CA GLY A 136 15.50 -5.89 -6.46
C GLY A 136 14.71 -4.75 -5.82
N SER A 137 13.62 -5.13 -5.18
CA SER A 137 12.71 -4.25 -4.45
C SER A 137 13.05 -4.27 -2.97
N LEU A 138 13.36 -3.10 -2.40
CA LEU A 138 13.40 -2.88 -0.97
C LEU A 138 12.06 -2.28 -0.53
N ALA A 139 11.23 -3.10 0.11
CA ALA A 139 9.95 -2.68 0.66
C ALA A 139 10.08 -2.43 2.17
N GLU A 140 9.61 -1.28 2.63
CA GLU A 140 9.42 -1.00 4.04
C GLU A 140 8.51 -2.06 4.65
N ASN A 141 8.84 -2.46 5.88
CA ASN A 141 8.00 -3.34 6.66
C ASN A 141 7.58 -2.61 7.94
N PRO A 142 6.48 -1.84 7.89
CA PRO A 142 5.93 -1.17 9.06
C PRO A 142 5.69 -2.15 10.21
N ARG A 143 5.76 -1.62 11.43
CA ARG A 143 5.55 -2.33 12.71
C ARG A 143 4.69 -1.47 13.63
N GLY A 144 3.84 -2.11 14.43
CA GLY A 144 2.90 -1.45 15.34
C GLY A 144 1.45 -1.50 14.86
N GLU A 145 1.24 -1.99 13.63
CA GLU A 145 -0.06 -2.37 13.08
C GLU A 145 -0.56 -3.69 13.69
N ASN A 146 -1.88 -3.90 13.70
CA ASN A 146 -2.44 -5.22 13.97
C ASN A 146 -2.13 -6.10 12.76
N SER A 147 -1.12 -6.98 12.92
CA SER A 147 -0.69 -7.90 11.87
C SER A 147 -1.80 -8.89 11.57
N SER A 148 -2.25 -8.94 10.31
CA SER A 148 -3.06 -10.01 9.74
C SER A 148 -4.16 -10.52 10.67
N PRO A 149 -5.17 -9.70 11.01
CA PRO A 149 -6.30 -10.16 11.81
C PRO A 149 -6.96 -11.35 11.10
N GLU A 150 -7.37 -12.37 11.87
CA GLU A 150 -8.07 -13.55 11.32
C GLU A 150 -9.31 -13.14 10.51
N ASP A 151 -9.89 -11.99 10.84
CA ASP A 151 -10.98 -11.31 10.12
C ASP A 151 -10.71 -11.08 8.62
N TYR A 152 -9.45 -11.15 8.17
CA TYR A 152 -9.04 -10.95 6.77
C TYR A 152 -8.32 -12.17 6.15
N TRP A 153 -8.38 -13.34 6.81
CA TRP A 153 -7.72 -14.57 6.31
C TRP A 153 -8.56 -15.34 5.32
N THR A 154 -9.87 -15.06 5.26
CA THR A 154 -10.77 -15.70 4.31
C THR A 154 -11.78 -14.69 3.77
N VAL A 155 -12.30 -14.97 2.57
CA VAL A 155 -13.46 -14.25 2.02
C VAL A 155 -14.64 -14.30 3.01
N GLY A 156 -14.88 -15.45 3.65
CA GLY A 156 -15.95 -15.60 4.64
C GLY A 156 -15.78 -14.68 5.87
N ALA A 157 -14.55 -14.54 6.37
CA ALA A 157 -14.25 -13.65 7.49
C ALA A 157 -14.49 -12.18 7.11
N ILE A 158 -14.06 -11.77 5.91
CA ILE A 158 -14.34 -10.43 5.37
C ILE A 158 -15.85 -10.19 5.26
N ARG A 159 -16.61 -11.17 4.78
CA ARG A 159 -18.08 -11.08 4.67
C ARG A 159 -18.78 -10.92 6.02
N GLY A 160 -18.15 -11.33 7.12
CA GLY A 160 -18.66 -11.16 8.48
C GLY A 160 -18.55 -9.73 9.02
N HIS A 161 -17.79 -8.85 8.36
CA HIS A 161 -17.60 -7.47 8.82
C HIS A 161 -18.77 -6.54 8.44
N SER A 162 -19.06 -5.56 9.30
CA SER A 162 -20.11 -4.56 9.09
C SER A 162 -19.95 -3.76 7.78
N PHE A 163 -18.72 -3.39 7.42
CA PHE A 163 -18.44 -2.68 6.17
C PHE A 163 -18.79 -3.51 4.93
N TYR A 164 -18.76 -4.85 5.01
CA TYR A 164 -19.10 -5.70 3.87
C TYR A 164 -20.56 -5.53 3.46
N ARG A 165 -21.46 -5.30 4.42
CA ARG A 165 -22.86 -4.96 4.14
C ARG A 165 -22.98 -3.68 3.31
N VAL A 166 -22.09 -2.71 3.52
CA VAL A 166 -22.03 -1.49 2.70
C VAL A 166 -21.65 -1.86 1.28
N LEU A 167 -20.68 -2.74 1.08
CA LEU A 167 -20.22 -3.14 -0.25
C LEU A 167 -21.23 -3.99 -1.02
N SER A 168 -21.89 -4.93 -0.35
CA SER A 168 -22.71 -5.95 -1.00
C SER A 168 -24.18 -5.58 -1.15
N SER A 169 -24.61 -4.48 -0.55
CA SER A 169 -25.98 -3.97 -0.71
C SER A 169 -26.18 -3.41 -2.11
N ARG A 170 -27.41 -3.44 -2.63
CA ARG A 170 -27.78 -2.74 -3.88
C ARG A 170 -28.44 -1.38 -3.63
N SER A 171 -28.87 -1.11 -2.39
CA SER A 171 -29.40 0.20 -1.99
C SER A 171 -28.27 1.20 -1.86
N ALA A 172 -28.53 2.50 -2.09
CA ALA A 172 -27.52 3.54 -1.96
C ALA A 172 -26.88 3.54 -0.56
N VAL A 173 -25.61 3.97 -0.45
CA VAL A 173 -24.87 4.01 0.82
C VAL A 173 -25.63 4.82 1.89
N ALA A 174 -26.31 5.88 1.50
CA ALA A 174 -27.11 6.73 2.39
C ALA A 174 -28.35 6.02 2.97
N ASP A 175 -28.81 4.93 2.35
CA ASP A 175 -29.92 4.11 2.84
C ASP A 175 -29.42 2.98 3.77
N ILE A 176 -28.12 2.69 3.74
CA ILE A 176 -27.47 1.65 4.57
C ILE A 176 -26.91 2.24 5.86
N LEU A 177 -26.34 3.44 5.78
CA LEU A 177 -25.63 4.12 6.87
C LEU A 177 -26.26 5.48 7.17
N ASN A 178 -26.32 5.84 8.45
CA ASN A 178 -26.63 7.20 8.85
C ASN A 178 -25.41 8.11 8.62
N LEU A 179 -25.35 8.76 7.45
CA LEU A 179 -24.23 9.63 7.06
C LEU A 179 -24.12 10.93 7.89
N ASN A 180 -25.04 11.19 8.81
CA ASN A 180 -24.96 12.29 9.77
C ASN A 180 -24.40 11.85 11.14
N ASP A 181 -24.08 10.56 11.33
CA ASP A 181 -23.44 10.03 12.52
C ASP A 181 -21.97 9.69 12.24
N VAL A 182 -21.06 10.23 13.05
CA VAL A 182 -19.62 9.97 12.97
C VAL A 182 -19.27 8.48 13.02
N LYS A 183 -20.10 7.64 13.64
CA LYS A 183 -19.89 6.19 13.71
C LYS A 183 -19.87 5.52 12.34
N CYS A 184 -20.55 6.07 11.33
CA CYS A 184 -20.57 5.49 9.98
C CYS A 184 -19.19 5.56 9.30
N LEU A 185 -18.32 6.49 9.71
CA LEU A 185 -17.04 6.74 9.07
C LEU A 185 -16.11 5.53 9.12
N GLN A 186 -16.21 4.67 10.14
CA GLN A 186 -15.38 3.47 10.22
C GLN A 186 -15.77 2.43 9.16
N ASP A 187 -17.06 2.23 8.92
CA ASP A 187 -17.55 1.32 7.89
C ASP A 187 -17.28 1.88 6.49
N LEU A 188 -17.49 3.18 6.28
CA LEU A 188 -17.13 3.86 5.03
C LEU A 188 -15.64 3.75 4.71
N ALA A 189 -14.76 3.97 5.71
CA ALA A 189 -13.32 3.88 5.52
C ALA A 189 -12.86 2.47 5.13
N LEU A 190 -13.38 1.43 5.78
CA LEU A 190 -13.02 0.04 5.48
C LEU A 190 -13.63 -0.44 4.16
N ALA A 191 -14.87 -0.05 3.85
CA ALA A 191 -15.49 -0.30 2.56
C ALA A 191 -14.67 0.34 1.42
N GLN A 192 -14.27 1.60 1.61
CA GLN A 192 -13.40 2.31 0.68
C GLN A 192 -12.08 1.57 0.50
N ASP A 193 -11.35 1.28 1.58
CA ASP A 193 -10.05 0.60 1.47
C ASP A 193 -10.15 -0.79 0.85
N MET A 194 -11.20 -1.56 1.17
CA MET A 194 -11.41 -2.90 0.61
C MET A 194 -11.63 -2.84 -0.90
N THR A 195 -12.51 -1.96 -1.39
CA THR A 195 -12.78 -1.84 -2.84
C THR A 195 -11.54 -1.39 -3.61
N ARG A 196 -10.84 -0.37 -3.09
CA ARG A 196 -9.55 0.10 -3.62
C ARG A 196 -8.50 -1.00 -3.69
N GLY A 197 -8.38 -1.77 -2.61
CA GLY A 197 -7.43 -2.86 -2.52
C GLY A 197 -7.76 -4.02 -3.45
N VAL A 198 -9.04 -4.42 -3.54
CA VAL A 198 -9.48 -5.51 -4.43
C VAL A 198 -9.27 -5.14 -5.90
N ILE A 199 -9.49 -3.87 -6.28
CA ILE A 199 -9.16 -3.37 -7.63
C ILE A 199 -7.67 -3.55 -7.90
N LEU A 200 -6.81 -3.11 -6.96
CA LEU A 200 -5.37 -3.26 -7.09
C LEU A 200 -4.98 -4.74 -7.23
N ASP A 201 -5.49 -5.61 -6.36
CA ASP A 201 -5.21 -7.04 -6.43
C ASP A 201 -5.70 -7.70 -7.71
N SER A 202 -6.81 -7.24 -8.26
CA SER A 202 -7.34 -7.76 -9.53
C SER A 202 -6.49 -7.34 -10.72
N ILE A 203 -5.93 -6.12 -10.71
CA ILE A 203 -4.96 -5.65 -11.71
C ILE A 203 -3.69 -6.51 -11.65
N PHE A 204 -3.15 -6.73 -10.45
CA PHE A 204 -1.91 -7.48 -10.24
C PHE A 204 -2.10 -9.00 -10.25
N ARG A 205 -3.35 -9.50 -10.21
CA ARG A 205 -3.68 -10.90 -9.92
C ARG A 205 -2.95 -11.44 -8.69
N GLN A 206 -2.99 -10.66 -7.60
CA GLN A 206 -2.38 -11.03 -6.33
C GLN A 206 -2.88 -12.42 -5.88
N VAL A 207 -1.97 -13.31 -5.53
CA VAL A 207 -2.26 -14.71 -5.18
C VAL A 207 -2.31 -14.92 -3.66
N ASP A 208 -1.64 -14.08 -2.88
CA ASP A 208 -1.48 -14.26 -1.44
C ASP A 208 -2.03 -13.06 -0.64
N ARG A 209 -3.16 -12.47 -1.06
CA ARG A 209 -3.70 -11.31 -0.31
C ARG A 209 -4.22 -11.71 1.06
N LEU A 210 -4.97 -12.80 1.12
CA LEU A 210 -5.65 -13.24 2.34
C LEU A 210 -4.60 -13.60 3.40
N GLY A 211 -4.70 -13.00 4.59
CA GLY A 211 -3.67 -13.13 5.63
C GLY A 211 -2.45 -12.21 5.45
N ASN A 212 -2.37 -11.40 4.40
CA ASN A 212 -1.37 -10.33 4.23
C ASN A 212 -1.99 -8.92 4.22
N ILE A 213 -3.19 -8.81 4.81
CA ILE A 213 -3.84 -7.54 5.14
C ILE A 213 -3.54 -7.19 6.59
N SER A 214 -2.97 -6.02 6.83
CA SER A 214 -2.79 -5.45 8.17
C SER A 214 -3.80 -4.33 8.42
N ILE A 215 -3.99 -3.97 9.69
CA ILE A 215 -4.79 -2.82 10.08
C ILE A 215 -3.91 -1.77 10.75
N ALA A 216 -3.82 -0.60 10.14
CA ALA A 216 -3.24 0.60 10.73
C ALA A 216 -4.37 1.46 11.34
N GLN A 217 -4.08 2.17 12.43
CA GLN A 217 -4.99 3.15 13.00
C GLN A 217 -4.47 4.55 12.67
N LEU A 218 -5.22 5.30 11.86
CA LEU A 218 -4.85 6.64 11.43
C LEU A 218 -5.82 7.66 12.03
N GLN A 219 -5.28 8.77 12.52
CA GLN A 219 -6.07 9.91 12.99
C GLN A 219 -6.56 10.69 11.78
N ARG A 220 -7.88 10.80 11.61
CA ARG A 220 -8.53 11.53 10.52
C ARG A 220 -9.15 12.81 11.05
N TYR A 221 -8.99 13.91 10.33
CA TYR A 221 -9.51 15.20 10.76
C TYR A 221 -9.75 16.15 9.58
N VAL A 222 -10.62 17.13 9.81
CA VAL A 222 -10.92 18.22 8.87
C VAL A 222 -10.18 19.47 9.32
N THR A 223 -9.53 20.14 8.38
CA THR A 223 -8.84 21.42 8.61
C THR A 223 -9.79 22.60 8.44
N SER A 224 -9.40 23.77 8.93
CA SER A 224 -10.12 25.02 8.68
C SER A 224 -10.34 25.39 7.20
N GLU A 225 -9.58 24.78 6.27
CA GLU A 225 -9.80 24.94 4.82
C GLU A 225 -10.81 23.92 4.24
N GLY A 226 -11.41 23.08 5.08
CA GLY A 226 -12.30 22.00 4.66
C GLY A 226 -11.57 20.79 4.03
N LYS A 227 -10.25 20.72 4.14
CA LYS A 227 -9.46 19.56 3.68
C LYS A 227 -9.48 18.45 4.73
N VAL A 228 -9.69 17.21 4.30
CA VAL A 228 -9.53 16.01 5.12
C VAL A 228 -8.06 15.62 5.12
N LYS A 229 -7.43 15.61 6.30
CA LYS A 229 -6.05 15.16 6.50
C LYS A 229 -6.04 13.86 7.32
N TRP A 230 -4.89 13.17 7.29
CA TRP A 230 -4.66 12.01 8.13
C TRP A 230 -3.19 11.83 8.48
N ASP A 231 -2.94 11.24 9.65
CA ASP A 231 -1.60 10.89 10.11
C ASP A 231 -1.67 9.75 11.13
N ASP A 232 -0.60 8.96 11.28
CA ASP A 232 -0.46 8.04 12.41
C ASP A 232 -0.11 8.81 13.70
N LYS A 233 0.59 9.94 13.57
CA LYS A 233 0.97 10.85 14.65
C LYS A 233 0.79 12.31 14.25
N VAL A 234 -0.34 12.87 14.65
CA VAL A 234 -0.67 14.28 14.36
C VAL A 234 0.27 15.22 15.13
N SER A 235 0.97 16.09 14.40
CA SER A 235 1.83 17.13 14.97
C SER A 235 1.02 18.18 15.75
N ASP A 236 1.63 18.91 16.68
CA ASP A 236 0.91 19.96 17.42
C ASP A 236 0.45 21.11 16.50
N LYS A 237 1.19 21.36 15.42
CA LYS A 237 0.77 22.28 14.36
C LYS A 237 -0.52 21.79 13.69
N ASP A 238 -0.56 20.54 13.27
CA ASP A 238 -1.75 19.99 12.59
C ASP A 238 -2.95 19.86 13.53
N LYS A 239 -2.72 19.59 14.84
CA LYS A 239 -3.78 19.66 15.86
C LYS A 239 -4.40 21.04 15.94
N ALA A 240 -3.58 22.10 15.87
CA ALA A 240 -4.07 23.48 15.89
C ALA A 240 -4.82 23.88 14.61
N GLU A 241 -4.55 23.22 13.48
CA GLU A 241 -5.26 23.44 12.21
C GLU A 241 -6.59 22.67 12.10
N ALA A 242 -6.78 21.64 12.93
CA ALA A 242 -7.96 20.79 12.94
C ALA A 242 -9.19 21.52 13.52
N VAL A 243 -10.31 21.45 12.82
CA VAL A 243 -11.62 21.97 13.27
C VAL A 243 -12.58 20.86 13.67
N SER A 244 -12.27 19.61 13.31
CA SER A 244 -12.95 18.42 13.80
C SER A 244 -12.15 17.78 14.95
N PRO A 245 -12.78 16.92 15.77
CA PRO A 245 -12.03 15.96 16.58
C PRO A 245 -11.07 15.13 15.72
N LEU A 246 -9.96 14.70 16.32
CA LEU A 246 -9.10 13.67 15.73
C LEU A 246 -9.80 12.32 15.89
N LEU A 247 -10.17 11.70 14.77
CA LEU A 247 -10.89 10.44 14.76
C LEU A 247 -9.93 9.27 14.49
N PRO A 248 -9.69 8.38 15.46
CA PRO A 248 -8.88 7.19 15.23
C PRO A 248 -9.67 6.18 14.40
N LEU A 249 -9.39 6.09 13.10
CA LEU A 249 -10.03 5.13 12.20
C LEU A 249 -9.06 4.01 11.83
N LYS A 250 -9.56 2.77 11.89
CA LYS A 250 -8.88 1.60 11.34
C LYS A 250 -8.89 1.69 9.81
N ARG A 251 -7.73 1.45 9.20
CA ARG A 251 -7.49 1.46 7.75
C ARG A 251 -6.78 0.18 7.34
N ILE A 252 -7.17 -0.36 6.19
CA ILE A 252 -6.54 -1.55 5.62
C ILE A 252 -5.20 -1.16 5.02
N MET A 253 -4.17 -1.95 5.35
CA MET A 253 -2.82 -1.84 4.84
C MET A 253 -2.43 -3.13 4.13
N TYR A 254 -1.93 -3.01 2.92
CA TYR A 254 -1.51 -4.13 2.08
C TYR A 254 -0.03 -4.41 2.25
N LYS A 255 0.29 -5.53 2.90
CA LYS A 255 1.67 -6.02 3.07
C LYS A 255 1.96 -7.15 2.09
N ASP A 256 3.25 -7.50 1.97
CA ASP A 256 3.75 -8.63 1.17
C ASP A 256 3.13 -8.68 -0.24
N ASN A 257 3.37 -7.60 -0.99
CA ASN A 257 2.84 -7.39 -2.35
C ASN A 257 3.71 -8.05 -3.44
N ASP A 258 4.48 -9.07 -3.08
CA ASP A 258 5.48 -9.72 -3.93
C ASP A 258 4.97 -10.95 -4.69
N ASP A 259 3.76 -11.44 -4.40
CA ASP A 259 3.11 -12.57 -5.09
C ASP A 259 2.06 -12.13 -6.15
N GLY A 260 2.12 -10.87 -6.58
CA GLY A 260 1.41 -10.38 -7.77
C GLY A 260 2.21 -10.64 -9.05
N MET A 261 1.58 -10.39 -10.20
CA MET A 261 2.16 -10.56 -11.55
C MET A 261 2.69 -11.97 -11.83
N ASN A 262 2.28 -12.95 -11.02
CA ASN A 262 2.53 -14.35 -11.30
C ASN A 262 1.41 -14.91 -12.19
N TRP A 263 1.43 -14.49 -13.45
CA TRP A 263 0.33 -14.66 -14.40
C TRP A 263 -0.07 -16.12 -14.66
N GLY A 264 0.81 -17.09 -14.36
CA GLY A 264 0.55 -18.52 -14.53
C GLY A 264 -0.14 -19.19 -13.33
N MET A 265 -0.28 -18.52 -12.19
CA MET A 265 -0.88 -19.11 -11.00
C MET A 265 -2.39 -18.81 -10.88
N ASN A 266 -3.10 -19.79 -10.32
CA ASN A 266 -4.46 -19.57 -9.82
C ASN A 266 -4.37 -18.72 -8.56
N SER A 267 -5.27 -17.74 -8.48
CA SER A 267 -5.21 -16.69 -7.46
C SER A 267 -6.13 -17.05 -6.28
N ILE A 268 -5.58 -17.12 -5.06
CA ILE A 268 -6.37 -17.04 -3.83
C ILE A 268 -6.52 -15.54 -3.54
N SER A 269 -7.60 -14.97 -4.04
CA SER A 269 -7.78 -13.51 -4.05
C SER A 269 -9.08 -13.08 -3.40
N VAL A 270 -9.08 -11.82 -3.01
CA VAL A 270 -10.25 -11.03 -2.64
C VAL A 270 -11.08 -10.59 -3.85
N THR A 271 -10.69 -10.92 -5.08
CA THR A 271 -11.44 -10.63 -6.33
C THR A 271 -12.91 -11.03 -6.29
N PRO A 272 -13.34 -12.15 -5.66
CA PRO A 272 -14.76 -12.43 -5.48
C PRO A 272 -15.53 -11.29 -4.76
N ILE A 273 -14.88 -10.57 -3.84
CA ILE A 273 -15.45 -9.39 -3.18
C ILE A 273 -15.74 -8.28 -4.21
N LEU A 274 -14.92 -8.14 -5.27
CA LEU A 274 -15.17 -7.16 -6.33
C LEU A 274 -16.50 -7.45 -7.03
N ASN A 275 -16.73 -8.72 -7.37
CA ASN A 275 -17.94 -9.16 -8.07
C ASN A 275 -19.20 -8.94 -7.22
N GLU A 276 -19.05 -8.93 -5.90
CA GLU A 276 -20.11 -8.69 -4.93
C GLU A 276 -20.26 -7.22 -4.55
N THR A 277 -19.31 -6.36 -4.95
CA THR A 277 -19.32 -4.93 -4.64
C THR A 277 -20.27 -4.17 -5.57
N HIS A 278 -21.13 -3.34 -5.00
CA HIS A 278 -22.07 -2.47 -5.71
C HIS A 278 -21.81 -0.97 -5.46
N HIS A 279 -20.77 -0.61 -4.72
CA HIS A 279 -20.45 0.76 -4.35
C HIS A 279 -18.97 1.06 -4.53
N ILE A 280 -18.64 2.17 -5.18
CA ILE A 280 -17.24 2.60 -5.37
C ILE A 280 -17.11 4.11 -5.22
N ASP A 281 -15.92 4.52 -4.82
CA ASP A 281 -15.47 5.90 -4.80
C ASP A 281 -15.32 6.45 -6.23
N GLN A 282 -16.03 7.54 -6.54
CA GLN A 282 -16.01 8.21 -7.84
C GLN A 282 -14.61 8.63 -8.28
N THR A 283 -13.77 9.10 -7.36
CA THR A 283 -12.40 9.55 -7.65
C THR A 283 -11.56 8.37 -8.14
N ILE A 284 -11.71 7.21 -7.51
CA ILE A 284 -11.00 6.00 -7.91
C ILE A 284 -11.48 5.47 -9.26
N TYR A 285 -12.80 5.45 -9.48
CA TYR A 285 -13.36 5.12 -10.79
C TYR A 285 -12.75 6.02 -11.88
N ASN A 286 -12.79 7.34 -11.69
CA ASN A 286 -12.27 8.30 -12.66
C ASN A 286 -10.76 8.10 -12.91
N ARG A 287 -9.96 7.87 -11.88
CA ARG A 287 -8.51 7.64 -12.02
C ARG A 287 -8.19 6.35 -12.75
N LEU A 288 -8.94 5.27 -12.49
CA LEU A 288 -8.74 4.02 -13.21
C LEU A 288 -9.08 4.17 -14.69
N GLN A 289 -10.22 4.81 -15.01
CA GLN A 289 -10.60 5.08 -16.40
C GLN A 289 -9.60 6.01 -17.10
N TRP A 290 -9.12 7.05 -16.40
CA TRP A 290 -8.10 7.95 -16.93
C TRP A 290 -6.79 7.21 -17.24
N LEU A 291 -6.27 6.41 -16.31
CA LEU A 291 -5.04 5.66 -16.54
C LEU A 291 -5.21 4.63 -17.67
N ALA A 292 -6.36 3.96 -17.74
CA ALA A 292 -6.70 3.05 -18.84
C ALA A 292 -6.67 3.78 -20.19
N GLY A 293 -7.28 4.97 -20.27
CA GLY A 293 -7.24 5.84 -21.45
C GLY A 293 -5.81 6.20 -21.84
N LEU A 294 -4.97 6.60 -20.88
CA LEU A 294 -3.56 6.91 -21.17
C LEU A 294 -2.78 5.70 -21.71
N MET A 295 -3.03 4.51 -21.17
CA MET A 295 -2.47 3.25 -21.67
C MET A 295 -3.07 2.83 -23.03
N GLN A 296 -4.12 3.50 -23.51
CA GLN A 296 -4.72 3.29 -24.83
C GLN A 296 -4.44 4.47 -25.78
N ASP A 297 -3.50 5.34 -25.42
CA ASP A 297 -3.13 6.53 -26.20
C ASP A 297 -4.27 7.54 -26.38
N SER A 298 -5.11 7.72 -25.36
CA SER A 298 -6.17 8.75 -25.36
C SER A 298 -5.60 10.17 -25.47
N GLU A 299 -4.33 10.35 -25.10
CA GLU A 299 -3.54 11.54 -25.39
C GLU A 299 -2.35 11.11 -26.28
N PRO A 300 -1.96 11.87 -27.31
CA PRO A 300 -0.90 11.46 -28.23
C PRO A 300 0.41 11.09 -27.52
N GLY A 301 0.82 9.83 -27.66
CA GLY A 301 2.05 9.28 -27.08
C GLY A 301 1.98 9.02 -25.57
N SER A 302 0.80 9.06 -24.95
CA SER A 302 0.66 8.74 -23.53
C SER A 302 0.99 7.28 -23.23
N ASP A 303 0.65 6.35 -24.12
CA ASP A 303 0.92 4.92 -23.87
C ASP A 303 2.43 4.67 -23.77
N ALA A 304 3.20 5.25 -24.70
CA ALA A 304 4.65 5.16 -24.70
C ALA A 304 5.27 5.77 -23.43
N LYS A 305 4.75 6.91 -22.93
CA LYS A 305 5.22 7.54 -21.69
C LYS A 305 4.93 6.69 -20.46
N ILE A 306 3.74 6.08 -20.38
CA ILE A 306 3.40 5.19 -19.27
C ILE A 306 4.27 3.92 -19.32
N ARG A 307 4.47 3.34 -20.50
CA ARG A 307 5.40 2.22 -20.69
C ARG A 307 6.82 2.57 -20.24
N ASP A 308 7.33 3.71 -20.67
CA ASP A 308 8.65 4.22 -20.29
C ASP A 308 8.79 4.35 -18.77
N TYR A 309 7.79 4.96 -18.11
CA TYR A 309 7.77 5.07 -16.65
C TYR A 309 7.86 3.70 -15.95
N PHE A 310 7.06 2.72 -16.36
CA PHE A 310 7.10 1.39 -15.75
C PHE A 310 8.39 0.63 -16.04
N MET A 311 8.97 0.78 -17.23
CA MET A 311 10.20 0.09 -17.59
C MET A 311 11.44 0.73 -16.93
N ASN A 312 11.51 2.06 -16.88
CA ASN A 312 12.72 2.78 -16.48
C ASN A 312 12.71 3.28 -15.03
N VAL A 313 11.53 3.58 -14.46
CA VAL A 313 11.41 4.02 -13.05
C VAL A 313 11.03 2.86 -12.16
N VAL A 314 10.06 2.05 -12.58
CA VAL A 314 9.53 0.93 -11.79
C VAL A 314 10.33 -0.37 -12.03
N HIS A 315 11.17 -0.41 -13.06
CA HIS A 315 11.97 -1.58 -13.45
C HIS A 315 11.13 -2.83 -13.74
N THR A 316 9.94 -2.64 -14.31
CA THR A 316 9.10 -3.74 -14.80
C THR A 316 9.58 -4.20 -16.17
N SER A 317 9.71 -5.51 -16.37
CA SER A 317 10.10 -6.06 -17.68
C SER A 317 9.00 -5.83 -18.73
N SER A 318 9.38 -5.81 -20.01
CA SER A 318 8.44 -5.57 -21.12
C SER A 318 7.25 -6.54 -21.10
N ASP A 319 7.52 -7.85 -20.95
CA ASP A 319 6.48 -8.89 -20.91
C ASP A 319 5.52 -8.70 -19.72
N ASN A 320 6.05 -8.35 -18.56
CA ASN A 320 5.23 -8.07 -17.38
C ASN A 320 4.43 -6.78 -17.51
N TYR A 321 4.99 -5.75 -18.15
CA TYR A 321 4.26 -4.52 -18.44
C TYR A 321 3.08 -4.78 -19.38
N ASP A 322 3.30 -5.52 -20.47
CA ASP A 322 2.24 -5.82 -21.45
C ASP A 322 1.08 -6.59 -20.79
N LYS A 323 1.39 -7.53 -19.88
CA LYS A 323 0.38 -8.27 -19.09
C LYS A 323 -0.30 -7.41 -18.04
N LEU A 324 0.45 -6.55 -17.35
CA LEU A 324 -0.09 -5.60 -16.37
C LEU A 324 -1.07 -4.63 -17.04
N LYS A 325 -0.69 -4.06 -18.18
CA LYS A 325 -1.53 -3.21 -19.02
C LYS A 325 -2.80 -3.93 -19.43
N ALA A 326 -2.69 -5.13 -20.02
CA ALA A 326 -3.86 -5.91 -20.41
C ALA A 326 -4.81 -6.19 -19.23
N SER A 327 -4.26 -6.54 -18.07
CA SER A 327 -5.03 -6.76 -16.84
C SER A 327 -5.75 -5.48 -16.38
N LEU A 328 -5.04 -4.34 -16.37
CA LEU A 328 -5.61 -3.04 -16.00
C LEU A 328 -6.77 -2.65 -16.90
N LEU A 329 -6.58 -2.73 -18.22
CA LEU A 329 -7.61 -2.40 -19.20
C LEU A 329 -8.85 -3.27 -19.02
N LYS A 330 -8.67 -4.57 -18.78
CA LYS A 330 -9.77 -5.49 -18.47
C LYS A 330 -10.53 -5.09 -17.21
N GLN A 331 -9.83 -4.73 -16.13
CA GLN A 331 -10.50 -4.30 -14.89
C GLN A 331 -11.22 -2.96 -15.08
N ALA A 332 -10.62 -2.02 -15.81
CA ALA A 332 -11.22 -0.72 -16.11
C ALA A 332 -12.51 -0.88 -16.93
N GLU A 333 -12.48 -1.69 -17.99
CA GLU A 333 -13.63 -1.98 -18.84
C GLU A 333 -14.73 -2.71 -18.06
N SER A 334 -14.38 -3.73 -17.27
CA SER A 334 -15.34 -4.45 -16.43
C SER A 334 -16.04 -3.53 -15.43
N LEU A 335 -15.27 -2.68 -14.75
CA LEU A 335 -15.83 -1.71 -13.81
C LEU A 335 -16.72 -0.68 -14.53
N LYS A 336 -16.29 -0.15 -15.67
CA LYS A 336 -17.08 0.76 -16.49
C LYS A 336 -18.41 0.15 -16.91
N SER A 337 -18.40 -1.08 -17.41
CA SER A 337 -19.62 -1.78 -17.80
C SER A 337 -20.62 -1.93 -16.64
N ARG A 338 -20.13 -2.20 -15.43
CA ARG A 338 -20.97 -2.34 -14.23
C ARG A 338 -21.53 -1.00 -13.73
N VAL A 339 -20.78 0.09 -13.90
CA VAL A 339 -21.28 1.44 -13.64
C VAL A 339 -22.34 1.83 -14.67
N ASP A 340 -22.07 1.61 -15.96
CA ASP A 340 -22.99 1.95 -17.06
C ASP A 340 -24.32 1.16 -16.94
N SER A 341 -24.27 -0.09 -16.47
CA SER A 341 -25.45 -0.93 -16.21
C SER A 341 -26.16 -0.64 -14.88
N LYS A 342 -25.65 0.29 -14.07
CA LYS A 342 -26.11 0.60 -12.71
C LYS A 342 -26.04 -0.58 -11.73
N ASP A 343 -25.20 -1.56 -12.03
CA ASP A 343 -24.83 -2.60 -11.07
C ASP A 343 -23.90 -2.04 -9.98
N ILE A 344 -23.11 -1.01 -10.29
CA ILE A 344 -22.31 -0.26 -9.31
C ILE A 344 -22.78 1.19 -9.26
N LEU A 345 -22.93 1.71 -8.03
CA LEU A 345 -23.15 3.11 -7.73
C LEU A 345 -21.82 3.79 -7.34
N LEU A 346 -21.67 5.06 -7.76
CA LEU A 346 -20.50 5.90 -7.48
C LEU A 346 -20.74 6.77 -6.22
N ASP A 347 -21.17 6.14 -5.12
CA ASP A 347 -21.71 6.82 -3.92
C ASP A 347 -20.93 6.48 -2.62
N LEU A 348 -19.80 5.79 -2.73
CA LEU A 348 -18.93 5.51 -1.58
C LEU A 348 -18.00 6.71 -1.30
N ASP A 349 -18.53 7.72 -0.61
CA ASP A 349 -17.85 9.01 -0.41
C ASP A 349 -17.46 9.26 1.05
N PHE A 350 -16.33 8.70 1.48
CA PHE A 350 -15.78 8.92 2.82
C PHE A 350 -15.41 10.41 3.07
N GLU A 351 -14.70 11.03 2.14
CA GLU A 351 -14.20 12.40 2.34
C GLU A 351 -15.32 13.43 2.34
N GLY A 352 -16.27 13.33 1.40
CA GLY A 352 -17.43 14.21 1.36
C GLY A 352 -18.34 14.03 2.57
N THR A 353 -18.52 12.79 3.06
CA THR A 353 -19.24 12.55 4.32
C THR A 353 -18.54 13.24 5.49
N MET A 354 -17.21 13.13 5.60
CA MET A 354 -16.45 13.77 6.67
C MET A 354 -16.53 15.31 6.59
N LYS A 355 -16.42 15.89 5.39
CA LYS A 355 -16.57 17.33 5.17
C LYS A 355 -17.98 17.82 5.55
N LYS A 356 -19.01 17.05 5.21
CA LYS A 356 -20.41 17.37 5.54
C LYS A 356 -20.64 17.36 7.05
N LEU A 357 -20.11 16.37 7.77
CA LEU A 357 -20.24 16.25 9.22
C LEU A 357 -19.68 17.47 9.96
N TYR A 358 -18.60 18.07 9.45
CA TYR A 358 -17.89 19.18 10.09
C TYR A 358 -17.97 20.51 9.33
N ALA A 359 -18.97 20.66 8.46
CA ALA A 359 -19.08 21.85 7.61
C ALA A 359 -19.28 23.14 8.43
N LYS A 360 -20.05 23.07 9.53
CA LYS A 360 -20.32 24.23 10.40
C LYS A 360 -19.05 24.71 11.11
N GLU A 361 -18.22 23.79 11.56
CA GLU A 361 -16.94 24.07 12.22
C GLU A 361 -15.95 24.70 11.24
N VAL A 362 -15.94 24.22 9.98
CA VAL A 362 -15.14 24.84 8.91
C VAL A 362 -15.60 26.27 8.64
N GLU A 363 -16.90 26.50 8.45
CA GLU A 363 -17.47 27.83 8.21
C GLU A 363 -17.15 28.80 9.36
N ALA A 364 -17.31 28.36 10.62
CA ALA A 364 -16.98 29.16 11.79
C ALA A 364 -15.49 29.54 11.85
N ALA A 365 -14.60 28.59 11.56
CA ALA A 365 -13.15 28.84 11.55
C ALA A 365 -12.74 29.81 10.42
N GLN A 366 -13.36 29.72 9.26
CA GLN A 366 -13.09 30.63 8.14
C GLN A 366 -13.61 32.04 8.43
N ALA A 367 -14.81 32.16 9.01
CA ALA A 367 -15.35 33.45 9.44
C ALA A 367 -14.44 34.13 10.48
N ALA A 368 -13.95 33.38 11.48
CA ALA A 368 -13.02 33.91 12.49
C ALA A 368 -11.70 34.38 11.87
N LYS A 369 -11.13 33.63 10.92
CA LYS A 369 -9.91 34.04 10.19
C LYS A 369 -10.12 35.31 9.37
N ASN A 370 -11.27 35.44 8.73
CA ASN A 370 -11.59 36.63 7.94
C ASN A 370 -11.80 37.86 8.83
N ALA A 371 -12.48 37.71 9.97
CA ALA A 371 -12.67 38.78 10.95
C ALA A 371 -11.33 39.26 11.57
N ALA A 372 -10.41 38.34 11.84
CA ALA A 372 -9.06 38.64 12.33
C ALA A 372 -8.19 39.38 11.28
N LYS A 373 -8.37 39.08 9.99
CA LYS A 373 -7.69 39.81 8.91
C LYS A 373 -8.24 41.23 8.73
N THR A 374 -9.54 41.44 8.88
CA THR A 374 -10.15 42.78 8.76
C THR A 374 -9.87 43.70 9.95
N SER A 375 -9.46 43.16 11.10
CA SER A 375 -9.09 43.95 12.29
C SER A 375 -7.60 44.31 12.34
N ALA A 376 -6.79 43.75 11.45
CA ALA A 376 -5.38 44.13 11.24
C ALA A 376 -5.26 45.23 10.17
N THR A 377 -5.83 46.40 10.41
CA THR A 377 -5.56 47.62 9.61
C THR A 377 -4.18 48.18 10.01
N PRO A 378 -3.35 48.72 9.10
CA PRO A 378 -2.03 49.25 9.46
C PRO A 378 -2.19 50.41 10.42
N VAL A 379 -1.42 50.42 11.50
CA VAL A 379 -1.28 51.61 12.35
C VAL A 379 -0.72 52.72 11.48
N GLU A 380 -1.51 53.77 11.30
CA GLU A 380 -1.15 55.00 10.62
C GLU A 380 0.10 55.57 11.31
N GLU A 381 1.24 55.56 10.62
CA GLU A 381 2.48 56.18 11.11
C GLU A 381 2.19 57.66 11.37
N THR A 382 2.22 58.04 12.64
CA THR A 382 2.10 59.43 13.06
C THR A 382 3.32 60.19 12.55
N PRO A 383 3.17 61.29 11.81
CA PRO A 383 4.32 62.00 11.26
C PRO A 383 5.13 62.62 12.41
N THR A 384 6.42 62.29 12.45
CA THR A 384 7.37 62.90 13.39
C THR A 384 7.55 64.38 13.04
N PRO A 385 7.51 65.32 13.99
CA PRO A 385 7.84 66.71 13.70
C PRO A 385 9.35 66.85 13.48
N ALA A 386 9.73 67.42 12.35
CA ALA A 386 11.12 67.72 12.02
C ALA A 386 11.65 68.93 12.81
N PRO A 387 12.93 68.94 13.21
CA PRO A 387 13.67 70.16 13.51
C PRO A 387 14.16 70.87 12.24
#